data_AF-A0A6L7LS40-F1
#
_entry.id   AF-A0A6L7LS40-F1
#
_cell.length_a   1.000
_cell.length_b   1.000
_cell.length_c   1.000
_cell.angle_alpha   90.00
_cell.angle_beta   90.00
_cell.angle_gamma   90.00
#
_symmetry.space_group_name_H-M   'P 1'
#
loop_
_entity.id
_entity.type
_entity.pdbx_description
1 polymer ?
#
loop_
_entity_poly.entity_id
_entity_poly.type
_entity_poly.pdbx_seq_one_letter_code
_entity_poly.pdbx_strand_id
1 'polypeptide(L)' 'MQVEDVVREIGLAIRQGRLPERFRAADVRRACPGWDYRTYNNSLPKYRLGNPGGHKVYFRRNRDGTYSLLD' A
#
# COMPACT_ATOMS: atom_id res chain seq x y z
N MET A 1 8.02 8.27 7.34
CA MET A 1 7.27 8.69 6.14
C MET A 1 5.80 8.84 6.53
N GLN A 2 5.10 9.87 6.03
CA GLN A 2 3.65 10.01 6.24
C GLN A 2 2.88 9.03 5.33
N VAL A 3 1.65 8.67 5.67
CA VAL A 3 0.88 7.69 4.88
C VAL A 3 0.51 8.24 3.50
N GLU A 4 0.31 9.55 3.39
CA GLU A 4 -0.03 10.23 2.14
C GLU A 4 1.12 10.12 1.12
N ASP A 5 2.38 10.17 1.58
CA ASP A 5 3.53 9.94 0.72
C ASP A 5 3.59 8.49 0.24
N VAL A 6 3.30 7.53 1.12
CA VAL A 6 3.23 6.10 0.76
C VAL A 6 2.17 5.88 -0.30
N VAL A 7 0.97 6.45 -0.13
CA VAL A 7 -0.15 6.34 -1.07
C VAL A 7 0.22 6.93 -2.42
N ARG A 8 0.83 8.12 -2.43
CA ARG A 8 1.27 8.80 -3.65
C ARG A 8 2.32 7.98 -4.40
N GLU A 9 3.34 7.46 -3.72
CA GLU A 9 4.39 6.66 -4.36
C GLU A 9 3.86 5.33 -4.91
N ILE A 10 2.95 4.66 -4.17
CA ILE A 10 2.26 3.46 -4.67
C ILE A 10 1.43 3.79 -5.91
N GLY A 11 0.64 4.87 -5.87
CA GLY A 11 -0.17 5.31 -7.01
C GLY A 11 0.68 5.61 -8.25
N LEU A 12 1.81 6.28 -8.08
CA LEU A 12 2.77 6.54 -9.17
C LEU A 12 3.37 5.24 -9.71
N ALA A 13 3.76 4.29 -8.85
CA ALA A 13 4.30 3.01 -9.27
C ALA A 13 3.27 2.17 -10.06
N ILE A 14 1.99 2.21 -9.68
CA ILE A 14 0.90 1.57 -10.43
C ILE A 14 0.74 2.24 -11.81
N ARG A 15 0.63 3.57 -11.86
CA ARG A 15 0.47 4.32 -13.11
C ARG A 15 1.62 4.14 -14.08
N GLN A 16 2.82 3.89 -13.58
CA GLN A 16 4.03 3.63 -14.38
C GLN A 16 4.21 2.14 -14.73
N GLY A 17 3.31 1.25 -14.28
CA GLY A 17 3.41 -0.19 -14.54
C GLY A 17 4.51 -0.91 -13.74
N ARG A 18 5.13 -0.24 -12.76
CA ARG A 18 6.16 -0.84 -11.88
C ARG A 18 5.57 -1.69 -10.77
N LEU A 19 4.31 -1.44 -10.42
CA LEU A 19 3.54 -2.19 -9.43
C LEU A 19 2.21 -2.62 -10.06
N PRO A 20 1.82 -3.90 -9.98
CA PRO A 20 0.49 -4.33 -10.44
C PRO A 20 -0.63 -3.70 -9.59
N GLU A 21 -1.85 -3.58 -10.12
CA GLU A 21 -3.03 -3.07 -9.36
C GLU A 21 -3.38 -3.89 -8.11
N ARG A 22 -2.93 -5.15 -8.09
CA ARG A 22 -3.04 -6.08 -6.96
C ARG A 22 -1.64 -6.47 -6.52
N PHE A 23 -1.27 -6.07 -5.31
CA PHE A 23 0.11 -6.16 -4.84
C PHE A 23 0.21 -6.67 -3.41
N ARG A 24 1.38 -7.19 -3.05
CA ARG A 24 1.78 -7.50 -1.67
C ARG A 24 2.82 -6.47 -1.20
N ALA A 25 3.08 -6.42 0.11
CA ALA A 25 4.13 -5.57 0.68
C ALA A 25 5.51 -5.80 0.02
N ALA A 26 5.82 -7.04 -0.36
CA ALA A 26 7.06 -7.37 -1.07
C ALA A 26 7.14 -6.74 -2.46
N ASP A 27 6.02 -6.69 -3.20
CA ASP A 27 5.95 -6.03 -4.50
C ASP A 27 6.17 -4.52 -4.36
N VAL A 28 5.56 -3.92 -3.33
CA VAL A 28 5.75 -2.50 -3.00
C VAL A 28 7.20 -2.21 -2.65
N ARG A 29 7.88 -3.07 -1.87
CA ARG A 29 9.30 -2.91 -1.55
C ARG A 29 10.20 -2.94 -2.78
N ARG A 30 9.86 -3.77 -3.77
CA ARG A 30 10.59 -3.85 -5.05
C ARG A 30 10.31 -2.64 -5.93
N ALA A 31 9.06 -2.18 -5.99
CA ALA A 31 8.66 -1.06 -6.84
C ALA A 31 9.03 0.30 -6.25
N CYS A 32 8.93 0.49 -4.94
CA CYS A 32 9.19 1.74 -4.23
C CYS A 32 10.23 1.50 -3.12
N PRO A 33 11.53 1.36 -3.46
CA PRO A 33 12.57 1.10 -2.47
C PRO A 33 12.89 2.35 -1.63
N GLY A 34 13.46 2.14 -0.44
CA GLY A 34 14.00 3.22 0.41
C GLY A 34 13.19 3.55 1.65
N TRP A 35 12.06 2.89 1.89
CA TRP A 35 11.29 3.09 3.12
C TRP A 35 11.81 2.22 4.26
N ASP A 36 11.45 2.57 5.49
CA ASP A 36 11.73 1.70 6.62
C ASP A 36 10.94 0.37 6.52
N TYR A 37 11.50 -0.69 7.08
CA TYR A 37 10.89 -2.03 7.05
C TYR A 37 9.48 -2.06 7.66
N ARG A 38 9.22 -1.21 8.66
CA ARG A 38 7.91 -1.15 9.33
C ARG A 38 6.85 -0.55 8.42
N THR A 39 7.21 0.40 7.58
CA THR A 39 6.32 1.10 6.63
C THR A 39 5.79 0.11 5.61
N TYR A 40 6.64 -0.74 5.04
CA TYR A 40 6.20 -1.78 4.10
C TYR A 40 5.19 -2.74 4.73
N ASN A 41 5.39 -3.12 6.00
CA ASN A 41 4.56 -4.12 6.66
C ASN A 41 3.30 -3.55 7.31
N ASN A 42 3.33 -2.30 7.77
CA ASN A 42 2.24 -1.73 8.57
C ASN A 42 1.29 -0.87 7.74
N SER A 43 1.76 -0.15 6.71
CA SER A 43 0.92 0.81 6.00
C SER A 43 -0.30 0.13 5.35
N LEU A 44 -0.10 -0.99 4.66
CA LEU A 44 -1.19 -1.71 4.00
C LEU A 44 -2.27 -2.21 4.98
N PRO A 45 -1.95 -2.97 6.05
CA PRO A 45 -2.97 -3.42 7.01
C PRO A 45 -3.51 -2.31 7.91
N LYS A 46 -2.75 -1.24 8.20
CA LYS A 46 -3.19 -0.15 9.07
C LYS A 46 -4.19 0.77 8.40
N TYR A 47 -4.06 0.99 7.09
CA TYR A 47 -4.90 1.91 6.32
C TYR A 47 -5.83 1.21 5.33
N ARG A 48 -6.14 -0.09 5.57
CA ARG A 48 -7.12 -0.82 4.76
C ARG A 48 -8.56 -0.56 5.20
N LEU A 49 -9.50 -0.94 4.34
CA LEU A 49 -10.93 -0.99 4.67
C LEU A 49 -11.15 -1.93 5.87
N GLY A 50 -11.95 -1.46 6.83
CA GLY A 50 -12.16 -2.16 8.10
C GLY A 50 -10.91 -2.23 8.97
N ASN A 51 -10.03 -1.22 8.91
CA ASN A 51 -8.91 -1.13 9.84
C ASN A 51 -9.42 -0.89 11.28
N PRO A 52 -8.79 -1.49 12.29
CA PRO A 52 -9.26 -1.43 13.68
C PRO A 52 -9.02 -0.07 14.35
N GLY A 53 -8.16 0.78 13.78
CA GLY A 53 -7.76 2.06 14.37
C GLY A 53 -8.60 3.27 13.93
N GLY A 54 -9.63 3.07 13.10
CA GLY A 54 -10.44 4.17 12.55
C GLY A 54 -9.66 5.13 11.64
N HIS A 55 -8.51 4.71 11.12
CA HIS A 55 -7.70 5.52 10.21
C HIS A 55 -8.41 5.70 8.87
N LYS A 56 -8.09 6.81 8.19
CA LYS A 56 -8.50 7.04 6.80
C LYS A 56 -8.09 5.84 5.94
N VAL A 57 -9.03 5.40 5.11
CA VAL A 57 -8.87 4.20 4.30
C VAL A 57 -8.26 4.58 2.96
N TYR A 58 -7.17 3.90 2.60
CA TYR A 58 -6.51 4.02 1.29
C TYR A 58 -6.40 2.69 0.56
N PHE A 59 -6.53 1.55 1.26
CA PHE A 59 -6.36 0.24 0.66
C PHE A 59 -7.59 -0.64 0.86
N ARG A 60 -7.82 -1.58 -0.05
CA ARG A 60 -8.65 -2.76 0.22
C ARG A 60 -7.75 -3.99 0.26
N ARG A 61 -8.04 -4.91 1.19
CA ARG A 61 -7.44 -6.25 1.16
C ARG A 61 -8.35 -7.17 0.37
N ASN A 62 -7.83 -7.75 -0.69
CA ASN A 62 -8.53 -8.69 -1.56
C ASN A 62 -8.60 -10.08 -0.90
N ARG A 63 -9.50 -10.95 -1.40
CA ARG A 63 -9.72 -12.30 -0.87
C ARG A 63 -8.47 -13.18 -0.89
N ASP A 64 -7.58 -12.98 -1.86
CA ASP A 64 -6.30 -13.69 -2.00
C ASP A 64 -5.16 -13.13 -1.13
N GLY A 65 -5.46 -12.14 -0.28
CA GLY A 65 -4.51 -11.49 0.61
C GLY A 65 -3.67 -10.40 -0.04
N THR A 66 -3.84 -10.11 -1.33
CA THR A 66 -3.26 -8.91 -1.97
C THR A 66 -3.98 -7.65 -1.54
N TYR A 67 -3.38 -6.50 -1.83
CA TYR A 67 -3.95 -5.19 -1.61
C TYR A 67 -4.15 -4.48 -2.94
N SER A 68 -5.15 -3.61 -2.98
CA SER A 68 -5.33 -2.62 -4.05
C SER A 68 -5.48 -1.24 -3.42
N LEU A 69 -4.96 -0.23 -4.10
CA LEU A 69 -5.22 1.17 -3.75
C LEU A 69 -6.68 1.51 -4.06
N LEU A 70 -7.33 2.21 -3.16
CA LEU A 70 -8.64 2.81 -3.38
C LEU A 70 -8.41 4.26 -3.82
N ASP A 71 -9.00 4.63 -4.96
CA ASP A 71 -8.96 5.98 -5.53
C ASP A 71 -9.66 7.00 -4.62
#